data_AF-L1P3J1-F1
#
_entry.id   AF-L1P3J1-F1
#
_cell.length_a   1.000
_cell.length_b   1.000
_cell.length_c   1.000
_cell.angle_alpha   90.00
_cell.angle_beta   90.00
_cell.angle_gamma   90.00
#
_symmetry.space_group_name_H-M   'P 1'
#
loop_
_entity.id
_entity.type
_entity.pdbx_description
1 polymer ?
#
loop_
_entity_poly.entity_id
_entity_poly.type
_entity_poly.pdbx_seq_one_letter_code
_entity_poly.pdbx_strand_id
1 'polypeptide(L)'
;MMAKRSTLATLPEDIRHAFERKLAENGFANYTELTQWLHEQGYEVSRSAELRYGQQVERRYASIKASTEAARLIAEGANDEGDTRSEALMALVQTELFDALVAIGEVSDEDLSPMQRFDMMSEGARRMAGFISAGTRLKEYQAKVKAKVAAAADDVAKQARKGGLSDEAAEAIRKQILGIAS
;
A
#
# COMPACT_ATOMS: atom_id res chain seq x y z
N MET A 1 32.13 -6.63 -17.01
CA MET A 1 32.83 -7.03 -15.77
C MET A 1 31.75 -7.34 -14.73
N MET A 2 31.64 -8.56 -14.19
CA MET A 2 30.63 -8.88 -13.18
C MET A 2 30.88 -8.06 -11.91
N ALA A 3 29.88 -7.33 -11.43
CA ALA A 3 29.99 -6.58 -10.18
C ALA A 3 30.32 -7.53 -9.03
N LYS A 4 31.44 -7.28 -8.34
CA LYS A 4 31.89 -8.08 -7.19
C LYS A 4 30.74 -8.14 -6.17
N ARG A 5 30.27 -9.35 -5.83
CA ARG A 5 29.23 -9.56 -4.80
C ARG A 5 29.62 -8.78 -3.55
N SER A 6 28.65 -8.10 -2.93
CA SER A 6 28.89 -7.34 -1.71
C SER A 6 29.52 -8.24 -0.64
N THR A 7 30.61 -7.81 0.00
CA THR A 7 31.26 -8.53 1.10
C THR A 7 30.29 -8.82 2.25
N LEU A 8 29.23 -8.00 2.39
CA LEU A 8 28.15 -8.23 3.35
C LEU A 8 27.23 -9.40 2.98
N ALA A 9 27.06 -9.71 1.70
CA ALA A 9 26.27 -10.85 1.25
C ALA A 9 26.97 -12.18 1.52
N THR A 10 28.27 -12.15 1.80
CA THR A 10 29.10 -13.32 2.13
C THR A 10 29.34 -13.52 3.63
N LEU A 11 28.83 -12.61 4.48
CA LEU A 11 28.88 -12.78 5.93
C LEU A 11 28.02 -13.98 6.37
N PRO A 12 28.38 -14.63 7.48
CA PRO A 12 27.49 -15.55 8.17
C PRO A 12 26.12 -14.92 8.43
N GLU A 13 25.08 -15.75 8.31
CA GLU A 13 23.68 -15.29 8.31
C GLU A 13 23.28 -14.60 9.62
N ASP A 14 23.78 -15.11 10.75
CA ASP A 14 23.61 -14.55 12.09
C ASP A 14 24.20 -13.14 12.21
N ILE A 15 25.42 -12.93 11.71
CA ILE A 15 26.10 -11.63 11.70
C ILE A 15 25.40 -10.66 10.75
N ARG A 16 25.01 -11.13 9.56
CA ARG A 16 24.27 -10.33 8.57
C ARG A 16 22.93 -9.86 9.13
N HIS A 17 22.16 -10.74 9.77
CA HIS A 17 20.90 -10.37 10.39
C HIS A 17 21.09 -9.44 11.60
N ALA A 18 22.16 -9.60 12.38
CA ALA A 18 22.48 -8.67 13.45
C ALA A 18 22.83 -7.27 12.93
N PHE A 19 23.58 -7.19 11.82
CA PHE A 19 23.85 -5.94 11.11
C PHE A 19 22.56 -5.27 10.61
N GLU A 20 21.67 -6.03 9.97
CA GLU A 20 20.37 -5.53 9.48
C GLU A 20 19.46 -5.01 10.58
N ARG A 21 19.42 -5.69 11.74
CA ARG A 21 18.67 -5.21 12.92
C ARG A 21 19.20 -3.87 13.42
N LYS A 22 20.53 -3.75 13.59
CA LYS A 22 21.17 -2.50 14.03
C LYS A 22 20.96 -1.36 13.04
N LEU A 23 20.99 -1.64 11.73
CA LEU A 23 20.64 -0.69 10.68
C LEU A 23 19.20 -0.16 10.86
N ALA A 24 18.23 -1.06 11.09
CA ALA A 24 16.84 -0.66 11.27
C ALA A 24 16.61 0.13 12.58
N GLU A 25 17.24 -0.29 13.67
CA GLU A 25 17.17 0.38 14.99
C GLU A 25 17.68 1.83 14.94
N ASN A 26 18.73 2.08 14.15
CA ASN A 26 19.33 3.41 13.98
C ASN A 26 18.71 4.21 12.81
N GLY A 27 17.61 3.75 12.22
CA GLY A 27 16.94 4.44 11.11
C GLY A 27 17.80 4.57 9.85
N PHE A 28 18.61 3.55 9.55
CA PHE A 28 19.54 3.52 8.39
C PHE A 28 20.61 4.62 8.41
N ALA A 29 20.90 5.16 9.59
CA ALA A 29 21.97 6.13 9.84
C ALA A 29 23.20 5.49 10.54
N ASN A 30 24.23 6.31 10.80
CA ASN A 30 25.39 5.95 11.62
C ASN A 30 26.19 4.72 11.16
N TYR A 31 26.48 4.64 9.85
CA TYR A 31 27.35 3.61 9.28
C TYR A 31 28.72 3.49 9.97
N THR A 32 29.26 4.58 10.53
CA THR A 32 30.55 4.55 11.24
C THR A 32 30.57 3.59 12.43
N GLU A 33 29.51 3.57 13.23
CA GLU A 33 29.39 2.68 14.40
C GLU A 33 29.14 1.23 13.97
N LEU A 34 28.40 1.03 12.87
CA LEU A 34 28.15 -0.29 12.29
C LEU A 34 29.42 -0.91 11.71
N THR A 35 30.26 -0.12 11.05
CA THR A 35 31.59 -0.54 10.57
C THR A 35 32.45 -0.98 11.74
N GLN A 36 32.50 -0.18 12.81
CA GLN A 36 33.28 -0.52 14.01
C GLN A 36 32.78 -1.82 14.65
N TRP A 37 31.47 -2.01 14.75
CA TRP A 37 30.89 -3.23 15.28
C TRP A 37 31.25 -4.46 14.42
N LEU A 38 31.19 -4.37 13.08
CA LEU A 38 31.61 -5.46 12.20
C LEU A 38 33.09 -5.81 12.37
N HIS A 39 33.95 -4.80 12.55
CA HIS A 39 35.36 -4.99 12.82
C HIS A 39 35.60 -5.72 14.15
N GLU A 40 34.86 -5.37 15.21
CA GLU A 40 34.90 -6.07 16.51
C GLU A 40 34.45 -7.53 16.41
N GLN A 41 33.56 -7.86 15.46
CA GLN A 41 33.16 -9.23 15.15
C GLN A 41 34.18 -9.98 14.27
N GLY A 42 35.29 -9.33 13.88
CA GLY A 42 36.35 -9.92 13.05
C GLY A 42 36.12 -9.82 11.53
N TYR A 43 35.17 -8.98 11.09
CA TYR A 43 34.86 -8.79 9.67
C TYR A 43 35.26 -7.39 9.20
N GLU A 44 36.24 -7.31 8.32
CA GLU A 44 36.58 -6.04 7.66
C GLU A 44 35.67 -5.82 6.44
N VAL A 45 34.81 -4.81 6.53
CA VAL A 45 33.91 -4.41 5.45
C VAL A 45 34.12 -2.93 5.20
N SER A 46 34.18 -2.54 3.92
CA SER A 46 34.29 -1.13 3.60
C SER A 46 32.97 -0.41 3.83
N ARG A 47 33.04 0.82 4.35
CA ARG A 47 31.88 1.72 4.49
C ARG A 47 31.04 1.85 3.22
N SER A 48 31.68 1.83 2.04
CA SER A 48 30.99 1.86 0.75
C SER A 48 30.18 0.59 0.46
N ALA A 49 30.66 -0.58 0.90
CA ALA A 49 29.92 -1.83 0.80
C ALA A 49 28.75 -1.86 1.78
N GLU A 50 28.94 -1.33 2.99
CA GLU A 50 27.88 -1.15 4.00
C GLU A 50 26.78 -0.23 3.53
N LEU A 51 27.12 0.95 3.00
CA LEU A 51 26.13 1.90 2.50
C LEU A 51 25.27 1.30 1.39
N ARG A 52 25.90 0.66 0.39
CA ARG A 52 25.18 0.06 -0.74
C ARG A 52 24.27 -1.09 -0.29
N TYR A 53 24.72 -1.91 0.66
CA TYR A 53 23.91 -2.98 1.23
C TYR A 53 22.78 -2.43 2.10
N GLY A 54 23.09 -1.46 2.96
CA GLY A 54 22.13 -0.77 3.83
C GLY A 54 20.99 -0.14 3.03
N GLN A 55 21.28 0.55 1.94
CA GLN A 55 20.27 1.07 1.01
C GLN A 55 19.38 -0.03 0.40
N GLN A 56 19.92 -1.22 0.14
CA GLN A 56 19.13 -2.34 -0.35
C GLN A 56 18.20 -2.90 0.73
N VAL A 57 18.69 -3.00 1.96
CA VAL A 57 17.91 -3.43 3.13
C VAL A 57 16.83 -2.40 3.46
N GLU A 58 17.16 -1.11 3.43
CA GLU A 58 16.24 0.00 3.65
C GLU A 58 15.06 -0.03 2.68
N ARG A 59 15.32 -0.17 1.37
CA ARG A 59 14.26 -0.31 0.37
C ARG A 59 13.34 -1.50 0.63
N ARG A 60 13.91 -2.64 1.01
CA ARG A 60 13.13 -3.85 1.36
C ARG A 60 12.29 -3.62 2.62
N TYR A 61 12.88 -3.02 3.64
CA TYR A 61 12.22 -2.73 4.91
C TYR A 61 11.08 -1.72 4.72
N ALA A 62 11.30 -0.67 3.93
CA ALA A 62 10.29 0.31 3.56
C ALA A 62 9.11 -0.37 2.84
N SER A 63 9.37 -1.23 1.86
CA SER A 63 8.33 -1.98 1.13
C SER A 63 7.54 -2.93 2.04
N ILE A 64 8.20 -3.64 2.97
CA ILE A 64 7.54 -4.51 3.95
C ILE A 64 6.67 -3.69 4.90
N LYS A 65 7.18 -2.55 5.39
CA LYS A 65 6.43 -1.64 6.28
C LYS A 65 5.20 -1.06 5.58
N ALA A 66 5.36 -0.60 4.34
CA ALA A 66 4.26 -0.13 3.51
C ALA A 66 3.21 -1.24 3.32
N SER A 67 3.63 -2.46 2.98
CA SER A 67 2.74 -3.62 2.83
C SER A 67 2.04 -4.04 4.13
N THR A 68 2.68 -3.82 5.29
CA THR A 68 2.12 -4.15 6.60
C THR A 68 1.08 -3.12 7.02
N GLU A 69 1.37 -1.83 6.84
CA GLU A 69 0.38 -0.76 7.05
C GLU A 69 -0.79 -0.90 6.06
N ALA A 70 -0.51 -1.29 4.83
CA ALA A 70 -1.51 -1.63 3.84
C ALA A 70 -2.46 -2.73 4.31
N ALA A 71 -1.91 -3.85 4.80
CA ALA A 71 -2.69 -4.94 5.38
C ALA A 71 -3.49 -4.48 6.61
N ARG A 72 -2.91 -3.61 7.45
CA ARG A 72 -3.59 -3.02 8.62
C ARG A 72 -4.80 -2.16 8.20
N LEU A 73 -4.61 -1.27 7.24
CA LEU A 73 -5.67 -0.41 6.69
C LEU A 73 -6.79 -1.24 6.04
N ILE A 74 -6.45 -2.30 5.30
CA ILE A 74 -7.43 -3.24 4.75
C ILE A 74 -8.20 -3.94 5.87
N ALA A 75 -7.52 -4.38 6.95
CA ALA A 75 -8.14 -5.07 8.07
C ALA A 75 -9.05 -4.15 8.90
N GLU A 76 -8.65 -2.90 9.11
CA GLU A 76 -9.45 -1.87 9.78
C GLU A 76 -10.68 -1.49 8.95
N GLY A 77 -10.51 -1.33 7.64
CA GLY A 77 -11.63 -1.09 6.72
C GLY A 77 -12.60 -2.28 6.67
N ALA A 78 -12.11 -3.52 6.76
CA ALA A 78 -12.92 -4.74 6.66
C ALA A 78 -13.92 -4.94 7.81
N ASN A 79 -13.82 -4.20 8.91
CA ASN A 79 -14.81 -4.21 10.00
C ASN A 79 -16.09 -3.44 9.64
N ASP A 80 -16.06 -2.59 8.60
CA ASP A 80 -17.24 -2.01 7.97
C ASP A 80 -17.45 -2.69 6.62
N GLU A 81 -18.64 -3.24 6.39
CA GLU A 81 -19.27 -3.72 5.14
C GLU A 81 -18.38 -4.13 3.94
N GLY A 82 -18.71 -5.28 3.33
CA GLY A 82 -17.88 -6.06 2.39
C GLY A 82 -17.22 -5.41 1.16
N ASP A 83 -17.41 -4.11 0.91
CA ASP A 83 -16.81 -3.35 -0.20
C ASP A 83 -15.57 -2.51 0.19
N THR A 84 -15.34 -2.24 1.48
CA THR A 84 -14.18 -1.48 1.99
C THR A 84 -12.82 -2.10 1.65
N ARG A 85 -12.76 -3.43 1.56
CA ARG A 85 -11.53 -4.17 1.21
C ARG A 85 -11.06 -3.91 -0.21
N SER A 86 -11.99 -3.90 -1.16
CA SER A 86 -11.66 -3.63 -2.56
C SER A 86 -11.20 -2.19 -2.73
N GLU A 87 -11.80 -1.24 -2.01
CA GLU A 87 -11.36 0.16 -2.00
C GLU A 87 -9.98 0.35 -1.38
N ALA A 88 -9.71 -0.28 -0.23
CA ALA A 88 -8.41 -0.23 0.43
C ALA A 88 -7.30 -0.80 -0.49
N LEU A 89 -7.54 -1.94 -1.13
CA LEU A 89 -6.60 -2.49 -2.12
C LEU A 89 -6.38 -1.54 -3.30
N MET A 90 -7.44 -0.88 -3.79
CA MET A 90 -7.31 0.12 -4.85
C MET A 90 -6.43 1.30 -4.42
N ALA A 91 -6.63 1.82 -3.22
CA ALA A 91 -5.85 2.93 -2.68
C ALA A 91 -4.35 2.58 -2.57
N LEU A 92 -4.04 1.36 -2.14
CA LEU A 92 -2.67 0.90 -1.97
C LEU A 92 -1.92 0.76 -3.29
N VAL A 93 -2.55 0.16 -4.29
CA VAL A 93 -1.97 0.08 -5.63
C VAL A 93 -1.78 1.48 -6.22
N GLN A 94 -2.68 2.43 -5.95
CA GLN A 94 -2.48 3.83 -6.37
C GLN A 94 -1.26 4.48 -5.71
N THR A 95 -1.05 4.25 -4.41
CA THR A 95 0.11 4.77 -3.68
C THR A 95 1.43 4.20 -4.21
N GLU A 96 1.56 2.88 -4.30
CA GLU A 96 2.79 2.23 -4.81
C GLU A 96 3.15 2.68 -6.22
N LEU A 97 2.12 2.92 -7.03
CA LEU A 97 2.28 3.35 -8.40
C LEU A 97 2.67 4.82 -8.51
N PHE A 98 2.16 5.68 -7.64
CA PHE A 98 2.63 7.05 -7.50
C PHE A 98 4.10 7.09 -7.06
N ASP A 99 4.46 6.30 -6.05
CA ASP A 99 5.83 6.22 -5.55
C ASP A 99 6.80 5.72 -6.64
N ALA A 100 6.39 4.75 -7.45
CA ALA A 100 7.15 4.30 -8.61
C ALA A 100 7.36 5.42 -9.64
N LEU A 101 6.34 6.25 -9.91
CA LEU A 101 6.46 7.39 -10.83
C LEU A 101 7.40 8.47 -10.28
N VAL A 102 7.33 8.76 -8.97
CA VAL A 102 8.26 9.68 -8.30
C VAL A 102 9.69 9.15 -8.39
N ALA A 103 9.91 7.87 -8.08
CA ALA A 103 11.23 7.25 -8.16
C ALA A 103 11.82 7.31 -9.57
N ILE A 104 11.01 7.09 -10.62
CA ILE A 104 11.42 7.30 -12.02
C ILE A 104 11.76 8.78 -12.28
N GLY A 105 10.99 9.69 -11.68
CA GLY A 105 11.18 11.14 -11.69
C GLY A 105 12.50 11.62 -11.08
N GLU A 106 13.07 10.87 -10.13
CA GLU A 106 14.27 11.24 -9.38
C GLU A 106 15.57 10.62 -9.94
N VAL A 107 15.48 9.73 -10.93
CA VAL A 107 16.67 9.15 -11.55
C VAL A 107 17.58 10.25 -12.11
N SER A 108 18.89 10.06 -12.14
CA SER A 108 19.80 11.05 -12.73
C SER A 108 19.68 11.07 -14.26
N ASP A 109 20.00 12.20 -14.90
CA ASP A 109 20.06 12.27 -16.36
C ASP A 109 21.20 11.43 -16.96
N GLU A 110 22.21 11.07 -16.14
CA GLU A 110 23.30 10.17 -16.53
C GLU A 110 22.82 8.72 -16.68
N ASP A 111 21.85 8.31 -15.87
CA ASP A 111 21.30 6.95 -15.88
C ASP A 111 20.05 6.82 -16.78
N LEU A 112 19.25 7.89 -16.88
CA LEU A 112 18.00 7.88 -17.63
C LEU A 112 17.71 9.25 -18.25
N SER A 113 17.78 9.33 -19.57
CA SER A 113 17.53 10.60 -20.28
C SER A 113 16.09 11.09 -20.05
N PRO A 114 15.85 12.42 -20.17
CA PRO A 114 14.50 12.98 -20.02
C PRO A 114 13.45 12.33 -20.94
N MET A 115 13.82 11.94 -22.16
CA MET A 115 12.91 11.28 -23.10
C MET A 115 12.55 9.86 -22.65
N GLN A 116 13.54 9.08 -22.21
CA GLN A 116 13.30 7.73 -21.71
C GLN A 116 12.45 7.75 -20.43
N ARG A 117 12.66 8.75 -19.57
CA ARG A 117 11.84 8.97 -18.38
C ARG A 117 10.38 9.26 -18.74
N PHE A 118 10.17 10.14 -19.70
CA PHE A 118 8.83 10.46 -20.21
C PHE A 118 8.13 9.23 -20.79
N ASP A 119 8.84 8.40 -21.57
CA ASP A 119 8.28 7.17 -22.14
C ASP A 119 7.91 6.16 -21.05
N MET A 120 8.78 5.95 -20.05
CA MET A 120 8.51 5.07 -18.92
C MET A 120 7.31 5.53 -18.09
N MET A 121 7.22 6.84 -17.81
CA MET A 121 6.06 7.43 -17.12
C MET A 121 4.78 7.30 -17.95
N SER A 122 4.85 7.52 -19.26
CA SER A 122 3.71 7.39 -20.18
C SER A 122 3.21 5.95 -20.28
N GLU A 123 4.12 4.98 -20.30
CA GLU A 123 3.78 3.57 -20.28
C GLU A 123 3.16 3.17 -18.94
N GLY A 124 3.74 3.64 -17.83
CA GLY A 124 3.16 3.50 -16.49
C GLY A 124 1.73 4.02 -16.47
N ALA A 125 1.52 5.27 -16.88
CA ALA A 125 0.22 5.94 -16.99
C ALA A 125 -0.81 5.14 -17.81
N ARG A 126 -0.39 4.60 -18.96
CA ARG A 126 -1.27 3.80 -19.82
C ARG A 126 -1.70 2.50 -19.15
N ARG A 127 -0.80 1.83 -18.42
CA ARG A 127 -1.14 0.64 -17.63
C ARG A 127 -2.07 0.97 -16.46
N MET A 128 -1.98 2.18 -15.89
CA MET A 128 -2.87 2.64 -14.81
C MET A 128 -4.30 2.92 -15.28
N ALA A 129 -4.49 3.36 -16.52
CA ALA A 129 -5.77 3.83 -17.02
C ALA A 129 -6.89 2.79 -16.84
N GLY A 130 -6.56 1.50 -17.03
CA GLY A 130 -7.49 0.40 -16.77
C GLY A 130 -7.88 0.26 -15.30
N PHE A 131 -6.93 0.48 -14.39
CA PHE A 131 -7.13 0.43 -12.95
C PHE A 131 -7.99 1.58 -12.43
N ILE A 132 -7.68 2.81 -12.85
CA ILE A 132 -8.50 4.00 -12.53
C ILE A 132 -9.93 3.81 -13.03
N SER A 133 -10.08 3.33 -14.28
CA SER A 133 -11.39 3.06 -14.85
C SER A 133 -12.16 1.99 -14.08
N ALA A 134 -11.48 0.94 -13.61
CA ALA A 134 -12.10 -0.10 -12.79
C ALA A 134 -12.55 0.46 -11.43
N GLY A 135 -11.74 1.30 -10.79
CA GLY A 135 -12.10 1.99 -9.54
C GLY A 135 -13.32 2.90 -9.69
N THR A 136 -13.39 3.68 -10.77
CA THR A 136 -14.59 4.50 -11.06
C THR A 136 -15.83 3.64 -11.29
N ARG A 137 -15.72 2.55 -12.05
CA ARG A 137 -16.84 1.62 -12.27
C ARG A 137 -17.31 0.96 -10.98
N LEU A 138 -16.40 0.61 -10.08
CA LEU A 138 -16.75 0.07 -8.76
C LEU A 138 -17.59 1.10 -7.98
N LYS A 139 -17.15 2.36 -7.90
CA LYS A 139 -17.88 3.45 -7.24
C LYS A 139 -19.26 3.69 -7.84
N GLU A 140 -19.36 3.68 -9.17
CA GLU A 140 -20.65 3.80 -9.85
C GLU A 140 -21.58 2.62 -9.53
N TYR A 141 -21.04 1.40 -9.50
CA TYR A 141 -21.80 0.20 -9.17
C TYR A 141 -22.31 0.26 -7.73
N GLN A 142 -21.44 0.60 -6.77
CA GLN A 142 -21.80 0.79 -5.36
C GLN A 142 -22.90 1.84 -5.20
N ALA A 143 -22.77 3.00 -5.85
CA ALA A 143 -23.78 4.05 -5.82
C ALA A 143 -25.13 3.56 -6.37
N LYS A 144 -25.10 2.78 -7.47
CA LYS A 144 -26.32 2.18 -8.06
C LYS A 144 -26.95 1.15 -7.14
N VAL A 145 -26.16 0.30 -6.49
CA VAL A 145 -26.66 -0.70 -5.52
C VAL A 145 -27.29 0.01 -4.32
N LYS A 146 -26.61 0.98 -3.74
CA LYS A 146 -27.12 1.78 -2.61
C LYS A 146 -28.44 2.49 -2.96
N ALA A 147 -28.53 3.09 -4.15
CA ALA A 147 -29.76 3.71 -4.63
C ALA A 147 -30.90 2.70 -4.81
N LYS A 148 -30.61 1.50 -5.35
CA LYS A 148 -31.61 0.43 -5.48
C LYS A 148 -32.10 -0.08 -4.13
N VAL A 149 -31.20 -0.27 -3.15
CA VAL A 149 -31.55 -0.69 -1.79
C VAL A 149 -32.41 0.39 -1.12
N ALA A 150 -32.07 1.67 -1.28
CA ALA A 150 -32.88 2.78 -0.76
C ALA A 150 -34.29 2.82 -1.37
N ALA A 151 -34.40 2.70 -2.70
CA ALA A 151 -35.70 2.65 -3.37
C ALA A 151 -36.54 1.45 -2.91
N ALA A 152 -35.94 0.27 -2.77
CA ALA A 152 -36.62 -0.92 -2.25
C ALA A 152 -37.08 -0.73 -0.80
N ALA A 153 -36.25 -0.13 0.06
CA ALA A 153 -36.60 0.17 1.45
C ALA A 153 -37.79 1.15 1.54
N ASP A 154 -37.78 2.19 0.71
CA ASP A 154 -38.87 3.17 0.61
C ASP A 154 -40.18 2.51 0.15
N ASP A 155 -40.11 1.63 -0.85
CA ASP A 155 -41.30 0.94 -1.37
C ASP A 155 -41.86 -0.07 -0.36
N VAL A 156 -41.01 -0.82 0.36
CA VAL A 156 -41.44 -1.69 1.46
C VAL A 156 -42.13 -0.88 2.56
N ALA A 157 -41.58 0.27 2.95
CA ALA A 157 -42.19 1.13 3.96
C ALA A 157 -43.57 1.66 3.51
N LYS A 158 -43.71 2.07 2.24
CA LYS A 158 -45.02 2.49 1.69
C LYS A 158 -46.03 1.34 1.70
N GLN A 159 -45.62 0.12 1.33
CA GLN A 159 -46.50 -1.05 1.36
C GLN A 159 -46.90 -1.42 2.79
N ALA A 160 -45.98 -1.32 3.75
CA ALA A 160 -46.27 -1.53 5.17
C ALA A 160 -47.34 -0.57 5.69
N ARG A 161 -47.21 0.74 5.39
CA ARG A 161 -48.24 1.75 5.73
C ARG A 161 -49.59 1.43 5.10
N LYS A 162 -49.62 1.05 3.82
CA LYS A 162 -50.85 0.62 3.13
C LYS A 162 -51.47 -0.64 3.74
N GLY A 163 -50.65 -1.53 4.28
CA GLY A 163 -51.06 -2.74 5.00
C GLY A 163 -51.55 -2.50 6.44
N GLY A 164 -51.57 -1.25 6.91
CA GLY A 164 -52.08 -0.88 8.24
C GLY A 164 -51.04 -0.79 9.35
N LEU A 165 -49.73 -0.87 9.04
CA LEU A 165 -48.70 -0.57 10.04
C LEU A 165 -48.64 0.94 10.34
N SER A 166 -48.25 1.29 11.57
CA SER A 166 -48.01 2.68 11.94
C SER A 166 -46.80 3.26 11.21
N ASP A 167 -46.72 4.59 11.14
CA ASP A 167 -45.61 5.29 10.49
C ASP A 167 -44.27 5.00 11.16
N GLU A 168 -44.26 4.85 12.49
CA GLU A 168 -43.07 4.47 13.25
C GLU A 168 -42.60 3.06 12.91
N ALA A 169 -43.52 2.11 12.79
CA ALA A 169 -43.19 0.72 12.44
C ALA A 169 -42.66 0.61 11.01
N ALA A 170 -43.26 1.34 10.05
CA ALA A 170 -42.78 1.39 8.67
C ALA A 170 -41.39 2.03 8.56
N GLU A 171 -41.12 3.09 9.32
CA GLU A 171 -39.80 3.73 9.34
C GLU A 171 -38.74 2.85 10.03
N ALA A 172 -39.12 2.09 11.06
CA ALA A 172 -38.24 1.11 11.69
C ALA A 172 -37.81 0.01 10.69
N ILE A 173 -38.77 -0.54 9.93
CA ILE A 173 -38.49 -1.53 8.87
C ILE A 173 -37.53 -0.95 7.82
N ARG A 174 -37.79 0.29 7.38
CA ARG A 174 -36.94 1.00 6.42
C ARG A 174 -35.49 1.14 6.92
N LYS A 175 -35.30 1.62 8.16
CA LYS A 175 -33.99 1.79 8.77
C LYS A 175 -33.25 0.46 8.93
N GLN A 176 -33.98 -0.62 9.22
CA GLN A 176 -33.41 -1.95 9.36
C GLN A 176 -32.95 -2.52 8.01
N ILE A 177 -33.71 -2.31 6.92
CA ILE A 177 -33.29 -2.69 5.56
C ILE A 177 -32.04 -1.91 5.13
N LEU A 178 -31.96 -0.63 5.51
CA LEU A 178 -30.81 0.23 5.19
C LEU A 178 -29.58 -0.01 6.07
N GLY A 179 -29.67 -0.86 7.11
CA GLY A 179 -28.57 -1.07 8.06
C GLY A 179 -28.28 0.15 8.96
N ILE A 180 -29.16 1.15 8.99
CA ILE A 180 -28.97 2.40 9.78
C ILE A 180 -29.48 2.21 11.22
N ALA A 181 -30.18 1.10 11.49
CA ALA A 181 -30.68 0.77 12.82
C ALA A 181 -29.57 0.13 13.67
N SER A 182 -28.89 0.95 14.48
CA SER A 182 -28.31 0.61 15.78
C SER A 182 -28.58 1.76 16.74
#